data_AF-A0A953RIP5-F1
#
_entry.id   AF-A0A953RIP5-F1
#
_cell.length_a   1.000
_cell.length_b   1.000
_cell.length_c   1.000
_cell.angle_alpha   90.00
_cell.angle_beta   90.00
_cell.angle_gamma   90.00
#
_symmetry.space_group_name_H-M   'P 1'
#
loop_
_entity.id
_entity.type
_entity.pdbx_description
1 polymer ?
#
loop_
_entity_poly.entity_id
_entity_poly.type
_entity_poly.pdbx_seq_one_letter_code
_entity_poly.pdbx_strand_id
1 'polypeptide(L)'
;MNELIGESMPDPTTPDTLEFELGSMLGERKAFGLIAGRCSAAHAACLRNLRDRKLYKSRCTSWEEFCPKYLRLSRGHANRIIQTLEEFGPDYFELAELTRITPEEFRAIGPEVKDKVLHANGEAIALLPENAGKLTAAVEALRRHASPEIPVPLSSRTRLVRLERRCDDVTDEFQKLSGPASREVDQLRLSALLRRMLTTLGRINLEMAA
;
A
#
# COMPACT_ATOMS: atom_id res chain seq x y z
N MET A 1 9.38 43.08 -38.78
CA MET A 1 10.09 42.54 -37.60
C MET A 1 9.02 42.06 -36.63
N ASN A 2 8.72 40.77 -36.63
CA ASN A 2 7.76 40.17 -35.73
C ASN A 2 8.49 38.99 -35.07
N GLU A 3 8.98 39.20 -33.86
CA GLU A 3 9.67 38.16 -33.09
C GLU A 3 8.62 37.17 -32.56
N LEU A 4 8.71 35.92 -33.03
CA LEU A 4 8.08 34.78 -32.39
C LEU A 4 8.75 34.57 -31.03
N ILE A 5 8.03 34.87 -29.94
CA ILE A 5 8.36 34.33 -28.63
C ILE A 5 7.98 32.86 -28.68
N GLY A 6 8.95 32.01 -29.02
CA GLY A 6 8.86 30.59 -28.76
C GLY A 6 8.89 30.41 -27.25
N GLU A 7 7.73 30.20 -26.64
CA GLU A 7 7.65 29.65 -25.28
C GLU A 7 8.33 28.27 -25.33
N SER A 8 9.60 28.25 -24.92
CA SER A 8 10.35 27.03 -24.70
C SER A 8 9.58 26.22 -23.65
N MET A 9 8.93 25.16 -24.10
CA MET A 9 8.33 24.15 -23.23
C MET A 9 9.41 23.72 -22.23
N PRO A 10 9.16 23.83 -20.90
CA PRO A 10 10.20 23.57 -19.92
C PRO A 10 10.71 22.14 -20.07
N ASP A 11 12.03 21.99 -20.11
CA ASP A 11 12.67 20.68 -20.18
C ASP A 11 12.21 19.85 -18.97
N PRO A 12 11.62 18.66 -19.20
CA PRO A 12 11.03 17.81 -18.16
C PRO A 12 12.07 17.27 -17.15
N THR A 13 13.36 17.56 -17.34
CA THR A 13 14.44 17.16 -16.43
C THR A 13 15.02 18.29 -15.58
N THR A 14 14.49 19.52 -15.69
CA THR A 14 14.93 20.64 -14.85
C THR A 14 14.60 20.40 -13.36
N PRO A 15 15.49 20.81 -12.43
CA PRO A 15 15.28 20.61 -10.99
C PRO A 15 13.95 21.15 -10.47
N ASP A 16 13.53 22.32 -10.97
CA ASP A 16 12.29 22.99 -10.56
C ASP A 16 11.03 22.19 -10.99
N THR A 17 11.06 21.59 -12.19
CA THR A 17 9.99 20.73 -12.69
C THR A 17 9.89 19.44 -11.88
N LEU A 18 11.03 18.83 -11.54
CA LEU A 18 11.07 17.61 -10.71
C LEU A 18 10.55 17.86 -9.29
N GLU A 19 10.83 19.02 -8.71
CA GLU A 19 10.31 19.40 -7.39
C GLU A 19 8.80 19.61 -7.40
N PHE A 20 8.27 20.29 -8.42
CA PHE A 20 6.83 20.48 -8.58
C PHE A 20 6.10 19.14 -8.78
N GLU A 21 6.62 18.27 -9.65
CA GLU A 21 6.06 16.93 -9.87
C GLU A 21 6.08 16.09 -8.58
N LEU A 22 7.19 16.12 -7.83
CA LEU A 22 7.28 15.43 -6.55
C LEU A 22 6.25 15.96 -5.56
N GLY A 23 6.07 17.28 -5.48
CA GLY A 23 5.07 17.93 -4.65
C GLY A 23 3.65 17.47 -5.00
N SER A 24 3.31 17.45 -6.29
CA SER A 24 2.01 16.98 -6.79
C SER A 24 1.75 15.52 -6.40
N MET A 25 2.73 14.63 -6.62
CA MET A 25 2.60 13.20 -6.30
C MET A 25 2.46 12.93 -4.81
N LEU A 26 3.19 13.65 -3.97
CA LEU A 26 3.05 13.54 -2.51
C LEU A 26 1.69 14.07 -2.03
N GLY A 27 1.15 15.09 -2.71
CA GLY A 27 -0.20 15.61 -2.49
C GLY A 27 -1.28 14.59 -2.84
N GLU A 28 -1.26 14.05 -4.05
CA GLU A 28 -2.18 13.01 -4.53
C GLU A 28 -2.17 11.79 -3.61
N ARG A 29 -0.97 11.31 -3.23
CA ARG A 29 -0.84 10.20 -2.29
C ARG A 29 -1.53 10.46 -0.95
N LYS A 30 -1.35 11.65 -0.38
CA LYS A 30 -2.01 12.02 0.88
C LYS A 30 -3.52 12.03 0.71
N ALA A 31 -4.03 12.51 -0.42
CA ALA A 31 -5.45 12.49 -0.74
C ALA A 31 -5.99 11.05 -0.84
N PHE A 32 -5.29 10.15 -1.52
CA PHE A 32 -5.69 8.73 -1.59
C PHE A 32 -5.74 8.05 -0.22
N GLY A 33 -4.76 8.32 0.65
CA GLY A 33 -4.74 7.78 2.02
C GLY A 33 -5.91 8.25 2.88
N LEU A 34 -6.41 9.48 2.67
CA LEU A 34 -7.55 10.03 3.38
C LEU A 34 -8.89 9.43 2.92
N ILE A 35 -9.01 9.07 1.65
CA ILE A 35 -10.27 8.60 1.04
C ILE A 35 -10.46 7.08 1.19
N ALA A 36 -9.41 6.29 1.02
CA ALA A 36 -9.54 4.83 0.92
C ALA A 36 -9.20 4.07 2.22
N GLY A 37 -8.47 4.69 3.17
CA GLY A 37 -8.00 4.01 4.40
C GLY A 37 -7.10 2.78 4.18
N ARG A 38 -6.82 2.41 2.91
CA ARG A 38 -5.98 1.31 2.42
C ARG A 38 -5.18 1.78 1.21
N CYS A 39 -4.12 1.04 0.86
CA CYS A 39 -3.38 1.29 -0.37
C CYS A 39 -4.28 0.98 -1.58
N SER A 40 -4.63 2.01 -2.36
CA SER A 40 -5.39 1.85 -3.62
C SER A 40 -4.46 1.52 -4.78
N ALA A 41 -5.01 1.04 -5.90
CA ALA A 41 -4.25 0.84 -7.14
C ALA A 41 -3.55 2.14 -7.59
N ALA A 42 -4.23 3.27 -7.48
CA ALA A 42 -3.69 4.59 -7.82
C ALA A 42 -2.51 4.97 -6.90
N HIS A 43 -2.62 4.69 -5.60
CA HIS A 43 -1.52 4.92 -4.66
C HIS A 43 -0.31 4.02 -4.97
N ALA A 44 -0.53 2.74 -5.24
CA ALA A 44 0.55 1.83 -5.64
C ALA A 44 1.24 2.29 -6.94
N ALA A 45 0.45 2.73 -7.93
CA ALA A 45 0.95 3.24 -9.21
C ALA A 45 1.76 4.53 -9.04
N CYS A 46 1.30 5.43 -8.15
CA CYS A 46 2.02 6.64 -7.78
C CYS A 46 3.39 6.31 -7.16
N LEU A 47 3.45 5.35 -6.22
CA LEU A 47 4.71 4.92 -5.61
C LEU A 47 5.68 4.32 -6.64
N ARG A 48 5.17 3.49 -7.55
CA ARG A 48 5.96 2.93 -8.64
C ARG A 48 6.52 4.04 -9.52
N ASN A 49 5.68 4.96 -9.97
CA ASN A 49 6.10 6.06 -10.85
C ASN A 49 7.17 6.95 -10.18
N LEU A 50 6.97 7.30 -8.90
CA LEU A 50 7.92 8.09 -8.11
C LEU A 50 9.28 7.39 -8.01
N ARG A 51 9.29 6.06 -7.83
CA ARG A 51 10.51 5.24 -7.75
C ARG A 51 11.19 5.12 -9.12
N ASP A 52 10.45 4.79 -10.17
CA ASP A 52 10.97 4.50 -11.50
C ASP A 52 11.56 5.74 -12.17
N ARG A 53 10.86 6.87 -12.05
CA ARG A 53 11.35 8.19 -12.51
C ARG A 53 12.41 8.78 -11.58
N LYS A 54 12.72 8.12 -10.47
CA LYS A 54 13.71 8.55 -9.47
C LYS A 54 13.44 9.96 -8.93
N LEU A 55 12.18 10.38 -8.86
CA LEU A 55 11.79 11.74 -8.41
C LEU A 55 12.27 12.03 -6.98
N TYR A 56 12.44 10.99 -6.16
CA TYR A 56 13.02 11.08 -4.82
C TYR A 56 14.42 11.72 -4.79
N LYS A 57 15.18 11.66 -5.91
CA LYS A 57 16.55 12.20 -5.99
C LYS A 57 16.63 13.72 -5.85
N SER A 58 15.52 14.44 -6.04
CA SER A 58 15.48 15.89 -5.78
C SER A 58 15.62 16.23 -4.29
N ARG A 59 15.27 15.30 -3.38
CA ARG A 59 15.26 15.55 -1.92
C ARG A 59 16.13 14.61 -1.09
N CYS A 60 16.41 13.40 -1.59
CA CYS A 60 17.21 12.39 -0.90
C CYS A 60 18.14 11.66 -1.88
N THR A 61 19.30 11.25 -1.41
CA THR A 61 20.27 10.52 -2.25
C THR A 61 19.83 9.09 -2.54
N SER A 62 19.04 8.49 -1.65
CA SER A 62 18.59 7.10 -1.74
C SER A 62 17.09 6.95 -1.50
N TRP A 63 16.53 5.88 -2.06
CA TRP A 63 15.15 5.47 -1.81
C TRP A 63 14.90 5.12 -0.34
N GLU A 64 15.91 4.55 0.32
CA GLU A 64 15.87 4.15 1.72
C GLU A 64 15.72 5.33 2.68
N GLU A 65 16.40 6.43 2.39
CA GLU A 65 16.28 7.67 3.15
C GLU A 65 14.94 8.36 2.87
N PHE A 66 14.49 8.33 1.61
CA PHE A 66 13.27 9.00 1.18
C PHE A 66 12.00 8.39 1.80
N CYS A 67 11.90 7.05 1.82
CA CYS A 67 10.71 6.32 2.28
C CYS A 67 10.22 6.75 3.68
N PRO A 68 11.02 6.65 4.75
CA PRO A 68 10.56 7.00 6.10
C PRO A 68 10.36 8.52 6.27
N LYS A 69 11.15 9.34 5.57
CA LYS A 69 11.16 10.80 5.72
C LYS A 69 9.97 11.48 5.06
N TYR A 70 9.59 11.03 3.85
CA TYR A 70 8.56 11.67 3.04
C TYR A 70 7.31 10.81 2.83
N LEU A 71 7.46 9.49 2.71
CA LEU A 71 6.33 8.58 2.52
C LEU A 71 5.74 8.08 3.85
N ARG A 72 6.49 8.19 4.95
CA ARG A 72 6.13 7.57 6.24
C ARG A 72 5.93 6.05 6.13
N LEU A 73 6.66 5.43 5.20
CA LEU A 73 6.70 3.99 4.99
C LEU A 73 8.14 3.51 5.12
N SER A 74 8.34 2.25 5.50
CA SER A 74 9.65 1.62 5.34
C SER A 74 9.94 1.39 3.85
N ARG A 75 11.23 1.30 3.48
CA ARG A 75 11.65 0.91 2.11
C ARG A 75 11.05 -0.43 1.69
N GLY A 76 11.04 -1.40 2.64
CA GLY A 76 10.48 -2.73 2.42
C GLY A 76 8.99 -2.67 2.08
N HIS A 77 8.21 -1.92 2.87
CA HIS A 77 6.77 -1.75 2.64
C HIS A 77 6.51 -1.04 1.29
N ALA A 78 7.20 0.06 0.99
CA ALA A 78 7.04 0.75 -0.28
C ALA A 78 7.33 -0.15 -1.50
N ASN A 79 8.41 -0.94 -1.42
CA ASN A 79 8.75 -1.90 -2.48
C ASN A 79 7.73 -3.03 -2.58
N ARG A 80 7.19 -3.50 -1.46
CA ARG A 80 6.18 -4.55 -1.44
C ARG A 80 4.89 -4.10 -2.13
N ILE A 81 4.45 -2.86 -1.89
CA ILE A 81 3.29 -2.28 -2.58
C ILE A 81 3.53 -2.29 -4.09
N ILE A 82 4.71 -1.81 -4.53
CA ILE A 82 5.07 -1.76 -5.95
C ILE A 82 5.09 -3.17 -6.55
N GLN A 83 5.73 -4.13 -5.89
CA GLN A 83 5.79 -5.52 -6.33
C GLN A 83 4.39 -6.15 -6.42
N THR A 84 3.51 -5.85 -5.47
CA THR A 84 2.13 -6.35 -5.49
C THR A 84 1.36 -5.82 -6.70
N LEU A 85 1.60 -4.56 -7.08
CA LEU A 85 1.04 -3.97 -8.32
C LEU A 85 1.63 -4.59 -9.58
N GLU A 86 2.92 -4.86 -9.60
CA GLU A 86 3.58 -5.52 -10.74
C GLU A 86 3.09 -6.96 -10.93
N GLU A 87 2.84 -7.69 -9.83
CA GLU A 87 2.42 -9.09 -9.85
C GLU A 87 0.95 -9.26 -10.21
N PHE A 88 0.06 -8.44 -9.62
CA PHE A 88 -1.40 -8.65 -9.73
C PHE A 88 -2.13 -7.55 -10.49
N GLY A 89 -1.46 -6.44 -10.80
CA GLY A 89 -2.10 -5.29 -11.41
C GLY A 89 -3.10 -4.58 -10.47
N PRO A 90 -3.91 -3.67 -11.04
CA PRO A 90 -4.85 -2.84 -10.28
C PRO A 90 -6.01 -3.64 -9.67
N ASP A 91 -6.45 -4.71 -10.35
CA ASP A 91 -7.63 -5.51 -9.98
C ASP A 91 -7.51 -6.12 -8.57
N TYR A 92 -6.30 -6.49 -8.15
CA TYR A 92 -6.06 -6.95 -6.78
C TYR A 92 -6.41 -5.86 -5.75
N PHE A 93 -5.95 -4.63 -5.96
CA PHE A 93 -6.18 -3.55 -5.01
C PHE A 93 -7.66 -3.18 -4.92
N GLU A 94 -8.35 -3.16 -6.07
CA GLU A 94 -9.79 -2.92 -6.15
C GLU A 94 -10.56 -4.02 -5.40
N LEU A 95 -10.22 -5.30 -5.60
CA LEU A 95 -10.87 -6.40 -4.89
C LEU A 95 -10.51 -6.44 -3.40
N ALA A 96 -9.26 -6.13 -3.04
CA ALA A 96 -8.78 -6.11 -1.65
C ALA A 96 -9.42 -4.99 -0.84
N GLU A 97 -9.72 -3.85 -1.47
CA GLU A 97 -10.48 -2.76 -0.87
C GLU A 97 -11.90 -3.23 -0.47
N LEU A 98 -12.52 -4.07 -1.29
CA LEU A 98 -13.90 -4.55 -1.10
C LEU A 98 -14.03 -5.79 -0.21
N THR A 99 -13.08 -6.73 -0.25
CA THR A 99 -13.25 -8.10 0.32
C THR A 99 -12.21 -8.50 1.36
N ARG A 100 -11.20 -7.64 1.62
CA ARG A 100 -10.04 -7.91 2.48
C ARG A 100 -9.16 -9.09 2.03
N ILE A 101 -9.23 -9.48 0.76
CA ILE A 101 -8.37 -10.53 0.20
C ILE A 101 -6.87 -10.16 0.32
N THR A 102 -6.05 -11.15 0.66
CA THR A 102 -4.59 -11.01 0.72
C THR A 102 -3.94 -11.42 -0.60
N PRO A 103 -2.68 -11.05 -0.89
CA PRO A 103 -1.99 -11.42 -2.13
C PRO A 103 -1.82 -12.94 -2.33
N GLU A 104 -1.72 -13.70 -1.24
CA GLU A 104 -1.61 -15.16 -1.30
C GLU A 104 -2.95 -15.79 -1.70
N GLU A 105 -4.04 -15.28 -1.15
CA GLU A 105 -5.39 -15.72 -1.49
C GLU A 105 -5.79 -15.26 -2.89
N PHE A 106 -5.35 -14.07 -3.31
CA PHE A 106 -5.59 -13.56 -4.66
C PHE A 106 -4.88 -14.42 -5.71
N ARG A 107 -3.69 -14.95 -5.43
CA ARG A 107 -3.02 -15.88 -6.37
C ARG A 107 -3.86 -17.10 -6.72
N ALA A 108 -4.66 -17.59 -5.77
CA ALA A 108 -5.51 -18.76 -5.99
C ALA A 108 -6.73 -18.46 -6.88
N ILE A 109 -7.23 -17.22 -6.84
CA ILE A 109 -8.46 -16.84 -7.55
C ILE A 109 -8.24 -15.86 -8.70
N GLY A 110 -7.01 -15.34 -8.85
CA GLY A 110 -6.65 -14.32 -9.83
C GLY A 110 -7.03 -14.64 -11.27
N PRO A 111 -6.94 -15.91 -11.74
CA PRO A 111 -7.43 -16.28 -13.08
C PRO A 111 -8.92 -16.02 -13.33
N GLU A 112 -9.72 -15.92 -12.27
CA GLU A 112 -11.16 -15.65 -12.31
C GLU A 112 -11.48 -14.15 -12.26
N VAL A 113 -10.49 -13.29 -12.01
CA VAL A 113 -10.65 -11.83 -12.02
C VAL A 113 -10.14 -11.29 -13.34
N LYS A 114 -11.03 -10.72 -14.15
CA LYS A 114 -10.70 -10.15 -15.47
C LYS A 114 -11.48 -8.88 -15.71
N ASP A 115 -10.84 -7.86 -16.25
CA ASP A 115 -11.47 -6.60 -16.66
C ASP A 115 -12.37 -6.00 -15.58
N LYS A 116 -11.92 -6.00 -14.31
CA LYS A 116 -12.68 -5.51 -13.15
C LYS A 116 -13.95 -6.31 -12.85
N VAL A 117 -14.01 -7.56 -13.26
CA VAL A 117 -15.10 -8.50 -13.02
C VAL A 117 -14.55 -9.77 -12.37
N LEU A 118 -15.18 -10.21 -11.28
CA LEU A 118 -14.95 -11.51 -10.69
C LEU A 118 -15.93 -12.51 -11.28
N HIS A 119 -15.42 -13.57 -11.92
CA HIS A 119 -16.21 -14.69 -12.40
C HIS A 119 -16.29 -15.77 -11.33
N ALA A 120 -17.49 -16.10 -10.87
CA ALA A 120 -17.69 -17.14 -9.86
C ALA A 120 -19.02 -17.86 -10.08
N ASN A 121 -18.99 -19.20 -10.07
CA ASN A 121 -20.20 -20.04 -10.21
C ASN A 121 -21.07 -19.70 -11.45
N GLY A 122 -20.45 -19.25 -12.55
CA GLY A 122 -21.15 -18.84 -13.76
C GLY A 122 -21.74 -17.41 -13.73
N GLU A 123 -21.57 -16.68 -12.64
CA GLU A 123 -21.94 -15.26 -12.51
C GLU A 123 -20.73 -14.36 -12.72
N ALA A 124 -20.96 -13.20 -13.36
CA ALA A 124 -19.98 -12.14 -13.54
C ALA A 124 -20.32 -10.98 -12.57
N ILE A 125 -19.47 -10.76 -11.56
CA ILE A 125 -19.69 -9.78 -10.49
C ILE A 125 -18.72 -8.62 -10.68
N ALA A 126 -19.22 -7.43 -10.97
CA ALA A 126 -18.38 -6.24 -11.10
C ALA A 126 -17.73 -5.85 -9.75
N LEU A 127 -16.47 -5.43 -9.78
CA LEU A 127 -15.69 -4.92 -8.64
C LEU A 127 -16.17 -3.51 -8.24
N LEU A 128 -17.37 -3.44 -7.70
CA LEU A 128 -18.01 -2.21 -7.25
C LEU A 128 -18.40 -2.29 -5.78
N PRO A 129 -18.42 -1.15 -5.04
CA PRO A 129 -18.80 -1.11 -3.63
C PRO A 129 -20.16 -1.77 -3.33
N GLU A 130 -21.13 -1.60 -4.23
CA GLU A 130 -22.48 -2.16 -4.11
C GLU A 130 -22.47 -3.69 -4.12
N ASN A 131 -21.45 -4.29 -4.73
CA ASN A 131 -21.27 -5.74 -4.81
C ASN A 131 -20.35 -6.29 -3.71
N ALA A 132 -19.84 -5.49 -2.77
CA ALA A 132 -18.83 -5.92 -1.79
C ALA A 132 -19.22 -7.20 -1.02
N GLY A 133 -20.48 -7.31 -0.60
CA GLY A 133 -21.00 -8.51 0.06
C GLY A 133 -21.00 -9.75 -0.84
N LYS A 134 -21.43 -9.59 -2.11
CA LYS A 134 -21.42 -10.67 -3.11
C LYS A 134 -20.00 -11.09 -3.47
N LEU A 135 -19.10 -10.12 -3.66
CA LEU A 135 -17.69 -10.35 -3.95
C LEU A 135 -17.02 -11.12 -2.81
N THR A 136 -17.31 -10.77 -1.56
CA THR A 136 -16.78 -11.49 -0.39
C THR A 136 -17.21 -12.96 -0.41
N ALA A 137 -18.51 -13.23 -0.61
CA ALA A 137 -19.04 -14.59 -0.68
C ALA A 137 -18.46 -15.39 -1.86
N ALA A 138 -18.31 -14.76 -3.02
CA ALA A 138 -17.73 -15.37 -4.21
C ALA A 138 -16.25 -15.72 -4.01
N VAL A 139 -15.47 -14.81 -3.42
CA VAL A 139 -14.06 -15.04 -3.05
C VAL A 139 -13.94 -16.20 -2.07
N GLU A 140 -14.78 -16.26 -1.03
CA GLU A 140 -14.78 -17.37 -0.07
C GLU A 140 -15.15 -18.71 -0.71
N ALA A 141 -16.08 -18.73 -1.66
CA ALA A 141 -16.42 -19.93 -2.40
C ALA A 141 -15.25 -20.40 -3.28
N LEU A 142 -14.65 -19.50 -4.07
CA LEU A 142 -13.51 -19.83 -4.93
C LEU A 142 -12.31 -20.36 -4.13
N ARG A 143 -12.04 -19.81 -2.94
CA ARG A 143 -10.99 -20.32 -2.05
C ARG A 143 -11.22 -21.76 -1.60
N ARG A 144 -12.46 -22.08 -1.18
CA ARG A 144 -12.82 -23.44 -0.74
C ARG A 144 -12.63 -24.46 -1.87
N HIS A 145 -12.80 -24.04 -3.12
CA HIS A 145 -12.57 -24.89 -4.29
C HIS A 145 -11.10 -24.96 -4.70
N ALA A 146 -10.34 -23.86 -4.56
CA ALA A 146 -8.95 -23.77 -4.98
C ALA A 146 -7.95 -24.44 -4.02
N SER A 147 -8.33 -24.69 -2.77
CA SER A 147 -7.45 -25.32 -1.79
C SER A 147 -8.24 -26.26 -0.85
N PRO A 148 -8.19 -27.60 -1.05
CA PRO A 148 -8.60 -28.52 0.00
C PRO A 148 -7.60 -28.39 1.17
N GLU A 149 -8.13 -28.10 2.35
CA GLU A 149 -7.42 -27.73 3.56
C GLU A 149 -6.30 -28.73 3.93
N ILE A 150 -5.04 -28.37 3.66
CA ILE A 150 -3.87 -28.95 4.33
C ILE A 150 -3.07 -27.79 4.92
N PRO A 151 -2.96 -27.67 6.26
CA PRO A 151 -2.13 -26.66 6.89
C PRO A 151 -0.66 -26.96 6.63
N VAL A 152 -0.10 -26.45 5.53
CA VAL A 152 1.34 -26.50 5.30
C VAL A 152 1.99 -25.56 6.32
N PRO A 153 2.97 -26.01 7.12
CA PRO A 153 3.67 -25.14 8.06
C PRO A 153 4.23 -23.93 7.32
N LEU A 154 3.82 -22.73 7.74
CA LEU A 154 4.20 -21.49 7.07
C LEU A 154 5.72 -21.40 6.98
N SER A 155 6.25 -21.35 5.76
CA SER A 155 7.67 -21.10 5.52
C SER A 155 8.12 -19.82 6.26
N SER A 156 9.39 -19.73 6.63
CA SER A 156 9.96 -18.52 7.27
C SER A 156 9.65 -17.26 6.47
N ARG A 157 9.58 -17.37 5.14
CA ARG A 157 9.18 -16.29 4.23
C ARG A 157 7.74 -15.85 4.45
N THR A 158 6.79 -16.80 4.53
CA THR A 158 5.37 -16.50 4.78
C THR A 158 5.15 -15.93 6.19
N ARG A 159 5.92 -16.39 7.18
CA ARG A 159 5.90 -15.83 8.54
C ARG A 159 6.38 -14.37 8.59
N LEU A 160 7.43 -14.04 7.85
CA LEU A 160 7.93 -12.67 7.72
C LEU A 160 6.89 -11.76 7.04
N VAL A 161 6.30 -12.21 5.93
CA VAL A 161 5.24 -11.47 5.24
C VAL A 161 4.04 -11.21 6.16
N ARG A 162 3.64 -12.19 6.97
CA ARG A 162 2.56 -12.03 7.94
C ARG A 162 2.93 -11.07 9.07
N LEU A 163 4.18 -11.10 9.52
CA LEU A 163 4.69 -10.18 10.53
C LEU A 163 4.72 -8.74 10.00
N GLU A 164 5.23 -8.54 8.79
CA GLU A 164 5.22 -7.25 8.09
C GLU A 164 3.80 -6.68 8.00
N ARG A 165 2.83 -7.48 7.51
CA ARG A 165 1.42 -7.04 7.46
C ARG A 165 0.88 -6.65 8.83
N ARG A 166 1.17 -7.43 9.87
CA ARG A 166 0.73 -7.09 11.23
C ARG A 166 1.36 -5.80 11.73
N CYS A 167 2.60 -5.50 11.35
CA CYS A 167 3.21 -4.21 11.66
C CYS A 167 2.50 -3.07 10.92
N ASP A 168 2.10 -3.28 9.67
CA ASP A 168 1.34 -2.30 8.89
C ASP A 168 -0.06 -2.06 9.51
N ASP A 169 -0.80 -3.12 9.82
CA ASP A 169 -2.14 -3.05 10.44
C ASP A 169 -2.09 -2.28 11.76
N VAL A 170 -1.10 -2.56 12.60
CA VAL A 170 -0.92 -1.87 13.89
C VAL A 170 -0.56 -0.41 13.67
N THR A 171 0.28 -0.10 12.68
CA THR A 171 0.65 1.28 12.36
C THR A 171 -0.56 2.10 11.90
N ASP A 172 -1.41 1.52 11.06
CA ASP A 172 -2.65 2.13 10.60
C ASP A 172 -3.64 2.37 11.75
N GLU A 173 -3.72 1.43 12.70
CA GLU A 173 -4.56 1.56 13.90
C GLU A 173 -4.09 2.71 14.80
N PHE A 174 -2.77 2.84 15.03
CA PHE A 174 -2.20 3.98 15.75
C PHE A 174 -2.51 5.31 15.07
N GLN A 175 -2.46 5.38 13.74
CA GLN A 175 -2.77 6.61 13.00
C GLN A 175 -4.25 7.00 13.13
N LYS A 176 -5.17 6.02 13.02
CA LYS A 176 -6.61 6.26 13.20
C LYS A 176 -6.93 6.77 14.60
N LEU A 177 -6.32 6.16 15.62
CA LEU A 177 -6.56 6.49 17.03
C LEU A 177 -5.86 7.79 17.48
N SER A 178 -4.86 8.27 16.74
CA SER A 178 -4.14 9.54 17.03
C SER A 178 -4.73 10.76 16.30
N GLY A 179 -5.83 10.60 15.58
CA GLY A 179 -6.49 11.68 14.85
C GLY A 179 -7.04 12.81 15.74
N PRO A 180 -7.35 13.99 15.16
CA PRO A 180 -7.76 15.19 15.90
C PRO A 180 -9.08 15.06 16.68
N ALA A 181 -9.88 14.02 16.40
CA ALA A 181 -11.11 13.69 17.12
C ALA A 181 -10.87 12.82 18.38
N SER A 182 -9.62 12.44 18.67
CA SER A 182 -9.29 11.51 19.76
C SER A 182 -9.28 12.21 21.12
N ARG A 183 -9.92 11.60 22.12
CA ARG A 183 -10.01 12.14 23.49
C ARG A 183 -8.65 12.11 24.18
N GLU A 184 -8.39 13.08 25.05
CA GLU A 184 -7.10 13.25 25.76
C GLU A 184 -6.66 11.99 26.54
N VAL A 185 -7.62 11.31 27.19
CA VAL A 185 -7.37 10.03 27.90
C VAL A 185 -6.98 8.89 26.94
N ASP A 186 -7.56 8.86 25.75
CA ASP A 186 -7.25 7.85 24.73
C ASP A 186 -5.87 8.12 24.11
N GLN A 187 -5.50 9.39 23.92
CA GLN A 187 -4.16 9.79 23.45
C GLN A 187 -3.06 9.40 24.44
N LEU A 188 -3.27 9.61 25.74
CA LEU A 188 -2.30 9.20 26.78
C LEU A 188 -2.10 7.68 26.77
N ARG A 189 -3.18 6.90 26.70
CA ARG A 189 -3.11 5.43 26.62
C ARG A 189 -2.40 4.96 25.35
N LEU A 190 -2.70 5.59 24.22
CA LEU A 190 -2.07 5.29 22.93
C LEU A 190 -0.57 5.57 22.97
N SER A 191 -0.17 6.71 23.56
CA SER A 191 1.24 7.09 23.70
C SER A 191 2.03 6.12 24.60
N ALA A 192 1.41 5.63 25.68
CA ALA A 192 2.00 4.64 26.58
C ALA A 192 2.18 3.28 25.88
N LEU A 193 1.18 2.85 25.10
CA LEU A 193 1.24 1.63 24.31
C LEU A 193 2.38 1.68 23.27
N LEU A 194 2.49 2.80 22.54
CA LEU A 194 3.54 3.01 21.54
C LEU A 194 4.93 2.97 22.19
N ARG A 195 5.13 3.65 23.31
CA ARG A 195 6.41 3.63 24.05
C ARG A 195 6.79 2.21 24.49
N ARG A 196 5.84 1.45 25.03
CA ARG A 196 6.08 0.05 25.43
C ARG A 196 6.49 -0.81 24.23
N MET A 197 5.84 -0.64 23.09
CA MET A 197 6.21 -1.35 21.86
C MET A 197 7.62 -0.99 21.40
N LEU A 198 7.96 0.30 21.35
CA LEU A 198 9.29 0.77 20.96
C LEU A 198 10.39 0.21 21.88
N THR A 199 10.19 0.21 23.19
CA THR A 199 11.14 -0.40 24.14
C THR A 199 11.33 -1.88 23.89
N THR A 200 10.23 -2.61 23.66
CA THR A 200 10.27 -4.05 23.43
C THR A 200 11.01 -4.39 22.14
N LEU A 201 10.70 -3.67 21.06
CA LEU A 201 11.35 -3.85 19.76
C LEU A 201 12.82 -3.41 19.80
N GLY A 202 13.15 -2.34 20.52
CA GLY A 202 14.53 -1.90 20.72
C GLY A 202 15.39 -2.96 21.41
N ARG A 203 14.84 -3.66 22.40
CA ARG A 203 15.52 -4.79 23.06
C ARG A 203 15.77 -5.95 22.09
N ILE A 204 14.76 -6.34 21.31
CA ILE A 204 14.91 -7.40 20.28
C ILE A 204 15.95 -7.00 19.23
N ASN A 205 15.98 -5.73 18.81
CA ASN A 205 16.96 -5.22 17.86
C ASN A 205 18.40 -5.32 18.39
N LEU A 206 18.61 -5.06 19.69
CA LEU A 206 19.92 -5.25 20.33
C LEU A 206 20.32 -6.72 20.41
N GLU A 207 19.37 -7.63 20.70
CA GLU A 207 19.60 -9.08 20.72
C GLU A 207 19.91 -9.66 19.33
N MET A 208 19.38 -9.06 18.27
CA MET A 208 19.64 -9.46 16.89
C MET A 208 20.96 -8.92 16.33
N ALA A 209 21.55 -7.90 16.96
CA ALA A 209 22.80 -7.27 16.55
C ALA A 209 24.03 -7.82 17.29
N ALA A 210 23.82 -8.70 18.28
CA ALA A 210 24.85 -9.41 19.05
C ALA A 210 25.14 -10.79 18.44
#